data_AF-A0A1G2T106-F1
#
_entry.id   AF-A0A1G2T106-F1
#
_cell.length_a   1.000
_cell.length_b   1.000
_cell.length_c   1.000
_cell.angle_alpha   90.00
_cell.angle_beta   90.00
_cell.angle_gamma   90.00
#
_symmetry.space_group_name_H-M   'P 1'
#
loop_
_entity.id
_entity.type
_entity.pdbx_description
1 polymer ?
#
loop_
_entity_poly.entity_id
_entity_poly.type
_entity_poly.pdbx_seq_one_letter_code
_entity_poly.pdbx_strand_id
1 'polypeptide(L)'
;MVYVYLNEEITVAEGFKMIEKSGGKPLQRWKVPEFKGIEMSRDRGRLCFSLHYANDMVPEILQPFVAGVSFHECFALRPARETGVYKGESFGDASADLDVNSSNYFLRISGSKIEEIAALYKAIRTGAIRPTESYEGHQQGMSRKELGQELEATQRTLAGAQGRLDQLQIDLVRLRNHLVKNSWSVCRKITVGRKVNKILYN
;
A
#
# COMPACT_ATOMS: atom_id res chain seq x y z
N MET A 1 -6.34 -2.92 -17.86
CA MET A 1 -6.42 -2.99 -19.33
C MET A 1 -5.02 -2.88 -19.90
N VAL A 2 -4.67 -3.70 -20.88
CA VAL A 2 -3.36 -3.67 -21.55
C VAL A 2 -3.55 -3.09 -22.95
N TYR A 3 -2.72 -2.14 -23.31
CA TYR A 3 -2.62 -1.59 -24.66
C TYR A 3 -1.31 -2.02 -25.28
N VAL A 4 -1.37 -2.64 -26.45
CA VAL A 4 -0.20 -3.04 -27.23
C VAL A 4 -0.10 -2.08 -28.41
N TYR A 5 0.97 -1.29 -28.43
CA TYR A 5 1.23 -0.31 -29.47
C TYR A 5 2.05 -0.95 -30.58
N LEU A 6 1.68 -0.62 -31.81
CA LEU A 6 2.25 -1.19 -33.01
C LEU A 6 3.13 -0.15 -33.73
N ASN A 7 4.15 -0.63 -34.42
CA ASN A 7 4.97 0.19 -35.31
C ASN A 7 4.19 0.55 -36.58
N GLU A 8 4.69 1.51 -37.36
CA GLU A 8 4.01 1.96 -38.58
C GLU A 8 4.09 0.94 -39.72
N GLU A 9 5.05 0.02 -39.67
CA GLU A 9 5.28 -1.02 -40.68
C GLU A 9 4.06 -1.92 -40.86
N ILE A 10 3.22 -2.07 -39.82
CA ILE A 10 1.99 -2.84 -39.94
C ILE A 10 1.04 -2.28 -41.00
N THR A 11 1.09 -0.97 -41.28
CA THR A 11 0.19 -0.33 -42.25
C THR A 11 0.48 -0.70 -43.69
N VAL A 12 1.69 -1.18 -43.97
CA VAL A 12 2.13 -1.66 -45.29
C VAL A 12 2.20 -3.19 -45.37
N ALA A 13 1.98 -3.88 -44.23
CA ALA A 13 2.05 -5.33 -44.16
C ALA A 13 0.84 -6.01 -44.83
N GLU A 14 1.07 -7.17 -45.42
CA GLU A 14 0.02 -7.97 -46.05
C GLU A 14 -1.04 -8.40 -45.01
N GLY A 15 -2.29 -7.99 -45.27
CA GLY A 15 -3.43 -8.24 -44.39
C GLY A 15 -3.91 -7.01 -43.61
N PHE A 16 -3.20 -5.88 -43.69
CA PHE A 16 -3.70 -4.60 -43.19
C PHE A 16 -4.76 -4.01 -44.11
N LYS A 17 -5.87 -3.55 -43.54
CA LYS A 17 -6.95 -2.88 -44.27
C LYS A 17 -7.75 -1.95 -43.36
N MET A 18 -8.45 -1.00 -43.97
CA MET A 18 -9.45 -0.19 -43.28
C MET A 18 -10.83 -0.78 -43.55
N ILE A 19 -11.51 -1.25 -42.51
CA ILE A 19 -12.87 -1.77 -42.61
C ILE A 19 -13.89 -0.70 -42.22
N GLU A 20 -15.05 -0.70 -42.87
CA GLU A 20 -16.18 0.15 -42.45
C GLU A 20 -17.01 -0.57 -41.40
N LYS A 21 -17.27 0.11 -40.28
CA LYS A 21 -18.24 -0.32 -39.28
C LYS A 21 -19.43 0.61 -39.27
N SER A 22 -20.63 0.03 -39.19
CA SER A 22 -21.86 0.73 -38.88
C SER A 22 -22.16 0.60 -37.39
N GLY A 23 -22.26 1.73 -36.68
CA GLY A 23 -22.86 1.75 -35.36
C GLY A 23 -24.37 1.51 -35.44
N GLY A 24 -24.98 1.09 -34.33
CA GLY A 24 -26.43 0.85 -34.22
C GLY A 24 -27.34 2.07 -34.49
N LYS A 25 -26.78 3.20 -34.92
CA LYS A 25 -27.50 4.37 -35.46
C LYS A 25 -27.24 4.49 -36.96
N PRO A 26 -28.26 4.73 -37.80
CA PRO A 26 -28.19 4.58 -39.27
C PRO A 26 -27.19 5.48 -40.02
N LEU A 27 -26.50 6.42 -39.36
CA LEU A 27 -25.62 7.41 -39.98
C LEU A 27 -24.17 7.40 -39.46
N GLN A 28 -23.84 6.53 -38.51
CA GLN A 28 -22.50 6.52 -37.93
C GLN A 28 -21.69 5.38 -38.58
N ARG A 29 -21.16 5.66 -39.77
CA ARG A 29 -20.14 4.82 -40.40
C ARG A 29 -18.77 5.38 -40.06
N TRP A 30 -17.89 4.55 -39.53
CA TRP A 30 -16.50 4.92 -39.30
C TRP A 30 -15.58 3.82 -39.81
N LYS A 31 -14.37 4.21 -40.20
CA LYS A 31 -13.35 3.27 -40.66
C LYS A 31 -12.49 2.86 -39.48
N VAL A 32 -12.32 1.55 -39.29
CA VAL A 32 -11.48 0.95 -38.25
C VAL A 32 -10.31 0.24 -38.94
N PRO A 33 -9.06 0.45 -38.49
CA PRO A 33 -7.95 -0.36 -38.95
C PRO A 33 -8.10 -1.80 -38.47
N GLU A 34 -7.86 -2.76 -39.37
CA GLU A 34 -7.87 -4.18 -39.09
C GLU A 34 -6.60 -4.81 -39.68
N PHE A 35 -6.01 -5.76 -38.97
CA PHE A 35 -4.95 -6.62 -39.50
C PHE A 35 -5.32 -8.07 -39.28
N LYS A 36 -5.51 -8.82 -40.37
CA LYS A 36 -5.82 -10.27 -40.32
C LYS A 36 -6.94 -10.63 -39.32
N GLY A 37 -8.03 -9.88 -39.31
CA GLY A 37 -9.17 -10.10 -38.43
C GLY A 37 -9.07 -9.45 -37.05
N ILE A 38 -7.93 -8.84 -36.68
CA ILE A 38 -7.76 -8.13 -35.41
C ILE A 38 -8.03 -6.65 -35.61
N GLU A 39 -9.04 -6.16 -34.92
CA GLU A 39 -9.38 -4.74 -34.93
C GLU A 39 -8.41 -3.93 -34.08
N MET A 40 -8.06 -2.76 -34.60
CA MET A 40 -7.14 -1.83 -33.99
C MET A 40 -7.82 -0.50 -33.74
N SER A 41 -7.27 0.22 -32.78
CA SER A 41 -7.66 1.58 -32.43
C SER A 41 -6.47 2.50 -32.58
N ARG A 42 -6.71 3.82 -32.53
CA ARG A 42 -5.66 4.81 -32.39
C ARG A 42 -5.72 5.41 -31.00
N ASP A 43 -4.64 5.28 -30.26
CA ASP A 43 -4.41 6.01 -29.02
C ASP A 43 -3.32 7.05 -29.25
N ARG A 44 -3.68 8.33 -29.06
CA ARG A 44 -2.80 9.50 -29.31
C ARG A 44 -2.07 9.44 -30.65
N GLY A 45 -2.77 8.99 -31.69
CA GLY A 45 -2.24 8.88 -33.06
C GLY A 45 -1.51 7.57 -33.38
N ARG A 46 -1.12 6.77 -32.38
CA ARG A 46 -0.43 5.48 -32.55
C ARG A 46 -1.43 4.34 -32.70
N LEU A 47 -1.16 3.41 -33.60
CA LEU A 47 -1.96 2.19 -33.73
C LEU A 47 -1.75 1.30 -32.51
N CYS A 48 -2.83 0.82 -31.95
CA CYS A 48 -2.81 -0.10 -30.83
C CYS A 48 -4.00 -1.06 -30.87
N PHE A 49 -3.89 -2.17 -30.17
CA PHE A 49 -5.04 -2.99 -29.81
C PHE A 49 -5.00 -3.25 -28.29
N SER A 50 -6.16 -3.59 -27.73
CA SER A 50 -6.27 -3.86 -26.30
C SER A 50 -6.33 -5.36 -26.04
N LEU A 51 -5.66 -5.79 -24.98
CA LEU A 51 -5.87 -7.09 -24.36
C LEU A 51 -6.70 -6.90 -23.09
N HIS A 52 -7.53 -7.89 -22.77
CA HIS A 52 -8.42 -7.81 -21.61
C HIS A 52 -7.63 -7.96 -20.31
N TYR A 53 -6.63 -8.86 -20.29
CA TYR A 53 -5.83 -9.18 -19.12
C TYR A 53 -4.33 -9.07 -19.38
N ALA A 54 -3.55 -8.83 -18.31
CA ALA A 54 -2.08 -8.76 -18.37
C ALA A 54 -1.42 -10.12 -18.71
N ASN A 55 -2.15 -11.22 -18.55
CA ASN A 55 -1.67 -12.56 -18.87
C ASN A 55 -2.06 -13.01 -20.29
N ASP A 56 -2.84 -12.19 -21.01
CA ASP A 56 -3.20 -12.51 -22.38
C ASP A 56 -1.95 -12.38 -23.26
N MET A 57 -1.77 -13.33 -24.17
CA MET A 57 -0.64 -13.31 -25.10
C MET A 57 -0.93 -12.38 -26.28
N VAL A 58 0.10 -11.65 -26.73
CA VAL A 58 0.05 -10.98 -28.03
C VAL A 58 -0.03 -12.07 -29.11
N PRO A 59 -1.04 -12.03 -30.01
CA PRO A 59 -1.11 -12.95 -31.13
C PRO A 59 0.20 -12.96 -31.91
N GLU A 60 0.74 -14.15 -32.22
CA GLU A 60 2.06 -14.31 -32.87
C GLU A 60 2.20 -13.48 -34.15
N ILE A 61 1.10 -13.36 -34.92
CA ILE A 61 1.04 -12.56 -36.14
C ILE A 61 1.31 -11.06 -35.94
N LEU A 62 1.15 -10.55 -34.72
CA LEU A 62 1.38 -9.15 -34.36
C LEU A 62 2.70 -8.91 -33.64
N GLN A 63 3.35 -9.95 -33.10
CA GLN A 63 4.61 -9.82 -32.37
C GLN A 63 5.70 -9.05 -33.12
N PRO A 64 5.92 -9.25 -34.44
CA PRO A 64 6.93 -8.50 -35.19
C PRO A 64 6.67 -6.99 -35.23
N PHE A 65 5.42 -6.58 -35.04
CA PHE A 65 5.00 -5.18 -35.14
C PHE A 65 4.89 -4.51 -33.78
N VAL A 66 5.13 -5.22 -32.66
CA VAL A 66 5.01 -4.64 -31.31
C VAL A 66 6.11 -3.62 -31.08
N ALA A 67 5.72 -2.36 -30.93
CA ALA A 67 6.62 -1.27 -30.57
C ALA A 67 6.69 -1.04 -29.05
N GLY A 68 5.68 -1.51 -28.30
CA GLY A 68 5.67 -1.43 -26.84
C GLY A 68 4.30 -1.72 -26.26
N VAL A 69 4.27 -1.92 -24.94
CA VAL A 69 3.08 -2.30 -24.20
C VAL A 69 2.88 -1.31 -23.05
N SER A 70 1.63 -0.95 -22.79
CA SER A 70 1.25 -0.18 -21.62
C SER A 70 0.11 -0.85 -20.87
N PHE A 71 0.29 -1.06 -19.58
CA PHE A 71 -0.70 -1.63 -18.69
C PHE A 71 -1.23 -0.59 -17.72
N HIS A 72 -2.54 -0.50 -17.60
CA HIS A 72 -3.22 0.47 -16.74
C HIS A 72 -4.19 -0.27 -15.83
N GLU A 73 -4.09 -0.05 -14.52
CA GLU A 73 -4.98 -0.62 -13.53
C GLU A 73 -5.24 0.32 -12.37
N CYS A 74 -6.47 0.26 -11.83
CA CYS A 74 -6.82 0.84 -10.55
C CYS A 74 -6.96 -0.27 -9.51
N PHE A 75 -6.31 -0.15 -8.36
CA PHE A 75 -6.49 -1.12 -7.26
C PHE A 75 -6.60 -0.43 -5.89
N ALA A 76 -7.17 -1.15 -4.92
CA ALA A 76 -7.47 -0.61 -3.61
C ALA A 76 -6.22 -0.17 -2.83
N LEU A 77 -6.37 0.85 -1.97
CA LEU A 77 -5.31 1.42 -1.13
C LEU A 77 -4.76 0.48 -0.04
N ARG A 78 -5.34 -0.71 0.10
CA ARG A 78 -4.96 -1.68 1.14
C ARG A 78 -4.49 -2.98 0.51
N PRO A 79 -3.31 -3.48 0.91
CA PRO A 79 -2.30 -2.84 1.77
C PRO A 79 -1.65 -1.59 1.11
N ALA A 80 -1.16 -0.65 1.94
CA ALA A 80 -0.56 0.60 1.48
C ALA A 80 0.71 0.36 0.65
N ARG A 81 0.92 1.20 -0.35
CA ARG A 81 2.07 1.24 -1.27
C ARG A 81 2.58 2.68 -1.36
N GLU A 82 3.90 2.80 -1.43
CA GLU A 82 4.56 4.09 -1.60
C GLU A 82 4.34 4.59 -3.04
N THR A 83 3.86 5.81 -3.23
CA THR A 83 3.70 6.37 -4.58
C THR A 83 5.04 6.74 -5.19
N GLY A 84 5.15 6.63 -6.50
CA GLY A 84 6.39 6.91 -7.21
C GLY A 84 6.62 6.08 -8.46
N VAL A 85 7.84 6.21 -8.98
CA VAL A 85 8.33 5.47 -10.14
C VAL A 85 8.99 4.18 -9.68
N TYR A 86 8.54 3.04 -10.19
CA TYR A 86 9.15 1.73 -9.96
C TYR A 86 9.89 1.27 -11.21
N LYS A 87 11.18 0.99 -11.05
CA LYS A 87 12.09 0.43 -12.06
C LYS A 87 13.07 -0.52 -11.38
N GLY A 88 13.73 -1.38 -12.14
CA GLY A 88 14.81 -2.21 -11.61
C GLY A 88 15.37 -3.15 -12.68
N GLU A 89 16.64 -3.54 -12.52
CA GLU A 89 17.34 -4.40 -13.49
C GLU A 89 16.63 -5.74 -13.71
N SER A 90 15.98 -6.28 -12.68
CA SER A 90 15.22 -7.53 -12.77
C SER A 90 13.95 -7.46 -13.62
N PHE A 91 13.54 -6.25 -14.06
CA PHE A 91 12.33 -6.02 -14.86
C PHE A 91 12.65 -5.48 -16.26
N GLY A 92 13.90 -5.59 -16.72
CA GLY A 92 14.29 -5.15 -18.07
C GLY A 92 14.02 -3.67 -18.30
N ASP A 93 13.27 -3.35 -19.35
CA ASP A 93 12.91 -1.96 -19.70
C ASP A 93 11.56 -1.52 -19.10
N ALA A 94 10.90 -2.38 -18.32
CA ALA A 94 9.62 -2.07 -17.72
C ALA A 94 9.75 -1.01 -16.62
N SER A 95 8.86 -0.01 -16.69
CA SER A 95 8.74 1.08 -15.73
C SER A 95 7.29 1.25 -15.34
N ALA A 96 7.05 1.42 -14.04
CA ALA A 96 5.73 1.78 -13.54
C ALA A 96 5.74 3.17 -12.90
N ASP A 97 4.63 3.86 -13.06
CA ASP A 97 4.26 5.04 -12.29
C ASP A 97 3.03 4.67 -11.46
N LEU A 98 3.16 4.79 -10.14
CA LEU A 98 2.10 4.55 -9.18
C LEU A 98 1.73 5.87 -8.51
N ASP A 99 0.52 6.32 -8.78
CA ASP A 99 -0.07 7.49 -8.16
C ASP A 99 -1.29 7.11 -7.33
N VAL A 100 -1.77 8.04 -6.51
CA VAL A 100 -2.95 7.89 -5.67
C VAL A 100 -4.02 8.87 -6.08
N ASN A 101 -5.22 8.37 -6.34
CA ASN A 101 -6.43 9.18 -6.44
C ASN A 101 -7.26 9.03 -5.15
N SER A 102 -8.37 9.76 -5.02
CA SER A 102 -9.23 9.88 -3.84
C SER A 102 -9.60 8.58 -3.12
N SER A 103 -9.54 7.42 -3.77
CA SER A 103 -9.84 6.13 -3.11
C SER A 103 -9.07 4.91 -3.64
N ASN A 104 -8.19 5.07 -4.64
CA ASN A 104 -7.50 3.95 -5.28
C ASN A 104 -6.10 4.37 -5.74
N TYR A 105 -5.21 3.39 -5.83
CA TYR A 105 -3.99 3.53 -6.60
C TYR A 105 -4.32 3.51 -8.08
N PHE A 106 -3.66 4.39 -8.83
CA PHE A 106 -3.63 4.39 -10.28
C PHE A 106 -2.23 3.96 -10.74
N LEU A 107 -2.15 2.76 -11.32
CA LEU A 107 -0.91 2.17 -11.76
C LEU A 107 -0.84 2.19 -13.28
N ARG A 108 0.23 2.78 -13.80
CA ARG A 108 0.58 2.73 -15.22
C ARG A 108 1.95 2.11 -15.38
N ILE A 109 2.00 0.95 -16.03
CA ILE A 109 3.24 0.28 -16.42
C ILE A 109 3.46 0.44 -17.91
N SER A 110 4.69 0.64 -18.35
CA SER A 110 5.07 0.62 -19.76
C SER A 110 6.36 -0.19 -19.92
N GLY A 111 6.52 -0.88 -21.04
CA GLY A 111 7.71 -1.68 -21.36
C GLY A 111 7.60 -2.34 -22.72
N SER A 112 8.67 -3.02 -23.16
CA SER A 112 8.70 -3.72 -24.45
C SER A 112 8.06 -5.11 -24.40
N LYS A 113 8.14 -5.79 -23.25
CA LYS A 113 7.68 -7.17 -23.07
C LYS A 113 6.58 -7.31 -22.01
N ILE A 114 5.59 -8.14 -22.29
CA ILE A 114 4.46 -8.39 -21.38
C ILE A 114 4.94 -9.10 -20.10
N GLU A 115 5.90 -10.02 -20.22
CA GLU A 115 6.41 -10.81 -19.10
C GLU A 115 7.09 -9.93 -18.06
N GLU A 116 7.85 -8.94 -18.52
CA GLU A 116 8.53 -7.95 -17.67
C GLU A 116 7.51 -7.03 -16.97
N ILE A 117 6.47 -6.59 -17.70
CA ILE A 117 5.35 -5.83 -17.13
C ILE A 117 4.59 -6.63 -16.08
N ALA A 118 4.29 -7.91 -16.35
CA ALA A 118 3.56 -8.78 -15.43
C ALA A 118 4.36 -9.06 -14.16
N ALA A 119 5.68 -9.27 -14.28
CA ALA A 119 6.59 -9.43 -13.16
C ALA A 119 6.64 -8.18 -12.27
N LEU A 120 6.80 -7.00 -12.89
CA LEU A 120 6.81 -5.71 -12.19
C LEU A 120 5.47 -5.44 -11.50
N TYR A 121 4.36 -5.67 -12.21
CA TYR A 121 3.01 -5.56 -11.64
C TYR A 121 2.84 -6.41 -10.38
N LYS A 122 3.23 -7.69 -10.47
CA LYS A 122 3.14 -8.62 -9.33
C LYS A 122 3.97 -8.11 -8.15
N ALA A 123 5.20 -7.66 -8.38
CA ALA A 123 6.10 -7.16 -7.34
C ALA A 123 5.53 -5.92 -6.62
N ILE A 124 4.93 -4.99 -7.36
CA ILE A 124 4.24 -3.81 -6.80
C ILE A 124 3.03 -4.26 -5.97
N ARG A 125 2.18 -5.14 -6.53
CA ARG A 125 0.96 -5.62 -5.86
C ARG A 125 1.26 -6.38 -4.58
N THR A 126 2.33 -7.17 -4.53
CA THR A 126 2.74 -7.88 -3.30
C THR A 126 3.50 -6.98 -2.33
N GLY A 127 3.97 -5.81 -2.76
CA GLY A 127 4.82 -4.92 -1.94
C GLY A 127 6.23 -5.47 -1.76
N ALA A 128 6.71 -6.28 -2.72
CA ALA A 128 8.04 -6.88 -2.68
C ALA A 128 9.16 -5.87 -3.04
N ILE A 129 8.78 -4.75 -3.66
CA ILE A 129 9.69 -3.69 -4.08
C ILE A 129 9.18 -2.32 -3.63
N ARG A 130 10.09 -1.35 -3.57
CA ARG A 130 9.82 0.08 -3.33
C ARG A 130 10.11 0.87 -4.62
N PRO A 131 9.52 2.07 -4.79
CA PRO A 131 9.83 2.90 -5.96
C PRO A 131 11.30 3.35 -5.92
N THR A 132 11.89 3.50 -7.10
CA THR A 132 13.22 4.08 -7.28
C THR A 132 13.19 5.60 -7.10
N GLU A 133 12.06 6.24 -7.45
CA GLU A 133 11.81 7.66 -7.19
C GLU A 133 10.49 7.78 -6.44
N SER A 134 10.52 8.24 -5.20
CA SER A 134 9.33 8.36 -4.35
C SER A 134 8.67 9.72 -4.52
N TYR A 135 7.35 9.74 -4.70
CA TYR A 135 6.55 10.98 -4.75
C TYR A 135 6.06 11.42 -3.37
N GLU A 136 6.25 10.58 -2.35
CA GLU A 136 5.96 10.93 -0.95
C GLU A 136 6.97 11.95 -0.37
N GLY A 137 7.83 12.52 -1.23
CA GLY A 137 8.76 13.60 -0.95
C GLY A 137 10.04 13.14 -0.26
N HIS A 138 11.04 14.04 -0.17
CA HIS A 138 12.03 13.93 0.89
C HIS A 138 11.26 14.04 2.20
N GLN A 139 11.07 12.92 2.87
CA GLN A 139 10.47 12.91 4.19
C GLN A 139 11.19 13.97 5.03
N GLN A 140 10.45 14.95 5.54
CA GLN A 140 10.79 15.60 6.81
C GLN A 140 10.59 14.59 7.97
N GLY A 141 11.03 13.36 7.74
CA GLY A 141 11.00 12.26 8.67
C GLY A 141 12.40 12.13 9.23
N MET A 142 12.44 11.84 10.53
CA MET A 142 13.67 11.49 11.22
C MET A 142 14.40 10.40 10.43
N SER A 143 15.68 10.66 10.14
CA SER A 143 16.61 9.67 9.61
C SER A 143 16.61 8.42 10.48
N ARG A 144 17.08 7.28 9.96
CA ARG A 144 17.21 6.03 10.75
C ARG A 144 17.96 6.23 12.08
N LYS A 145 18.92 7.17 12.11
CA LYS A 145 19.65 7.55 13.31
C LYS A 145 18.77 8.29 14.30
N GLU A 146 18.00 9.27 13.83
CA GLU A 146 17.07 10.05 14.66
C GLU A 146 15.91 9.17 15.16
N LEU A 147 15.38 8.26 14.33
CA LEU A 147 14.40 7.24 14.76
C LEU A 147 14.97 6.31 15.84
N GLY A 148 16.25 5.93 15.72
CA GLY A 148 16.95 5.17 16.76
C GLY A 148 17.05 5.94 18.07
N GLN A 149 17.38 7.23 18.00
CA GLN A 149 17.45 8.10 19.18
C GLN A 149 16.08 8.31 19.84
N GLU A 150 15.03 8.51 19.05
CA GLU A 150 13.67 8.67 19.54
C GLU A 150 13.15 7.38 20.18
N LEU A 151 13.47 6.23 19.59
CA LEU A 151 13.14 4.92 20.16
C LEU A 151 13.82 4.73 21.52
N GLU A 152 15.12 5.04 21.64
CA GLU A 152 15.84 4.98 22.91
C GLU A 152 15.26 5.95 23.95
N ALA A 153 14.94 7.19 23.56
CA ALA A 153 14.34 8.18 24.44
C ALA A 153 12.98 7.71 24.98
N THR A 154 12.17 7.13 24.09
CA THR A 154 10.86 6.55 24.45
C THR A 154 11.02 5.36 25.39
N GLN A 155 11.97 4.46 25.13
CA GLN A 155 12.26 3.31 26.00
C GLN A 155 12.71 3.73 27.39
N ARG A 156 13.59 4.74 27.50
CA ARG A 156 14.03 5.29 28.80
C ARG A 156 12.85 5.90 29.57
N THR A 157 11.97 6.61 28.88
CA THR A 157 10.77 7.20 29.48
C THR A 157 9.81 6.12 29.99
N LEU A 158 9.62 5.06 29.21
CA LEU A 158 8.80 3.91 29.61
C LEU A 158 9.38 3.20 30.84
N ALA A 159 10.69 2.94 30.86
CA ALA A 159 11.36 2.34 32.01
C ALA A 159 11.24 3.21 33.27
N GLY A 160 11.40 4.53 33.15
CA GLY A 160 11.19 5.47 34.25
C GLY A 160 9.74 5.56 34.73
N ALA A 161 8.77 5.37 33.84
CA ALA A 161 7.35 5.28 34.21
C ALA A 161 7.04 3.97 34.95
N GLN A 162 7.59 2.84 34.49
CA GLN A 162 7.46 1.54 35.17
C GLN A 162 8.05 1.58 36.58
N GLY A 163 9.27 2.11 36.76
CA GLY A 163 9.87 2.24 38.09
C GLY A 163 9.04 3.09 39.07
N ARG A 164 8.36 4.13 38.57
CA ARG A 164 7.42 4.92 39.39
C ARG A 164 6.17 4.14 39.78
N LEU A 165 5.64 3.31 38.88
CA LEU A 165 4.50 2.44 39.18
C LEU A 165 4.85 1.42 40.25
N ASP A 166 6.03 0.79 40.16
CA ASP A 166 6.50 -0.19 41.15
C ASP A 166 6.66 0.46 42.54
N GLN A 167 7.23 1.67 42.58
CA GLN A 167 7.37 2.42 43.84
C GLN A 167 6.00 2.77 44.45
N LEU A 168 5.04 3.22 43.64
CA LEU A 168 3.68 3.50 44.10
C LEU A 168 2.98 2.23 44.65
N GLN A 169 3.20 1.07 44.03
CA GLN A 169 2.68 -0.19 44.56
C GLN A 169 3.25 -0.52 45.94
N ILE A 170 4.57 -0.35 46.13
CA ILE A 170 5.21 -0.56 47.43
C ILE A 170 4.62 0.39 48.48
N ASP A 171 4.46 1.67 48.15
CA ASP A 171 3.94 2.66 49.09
C ASP A 171 2.47 2.43 49.43
N LEU A 172 1.65 1.99 48.47
CA LEU A 172 0.27 1.56 48.72
C LEU A 172 0.21 0.36 49.67
N VAL A 173 1.08 -0.63 49.50
CA VAL A 173 1.17 -1.78 50.42
C VAL A 173 1.58 -1.33 51.83
N ARG A 174 2.55 -0.42 51.93
CA ARG A 174 2.98 0.16 53.22
C ARG A 174 1.84 0.90 53.91
N LEU A 175 1.14 1.77 53.18
CA LEU A 175 -0.01 2.53 53.70
C LEU A 175 -1.13 1.60 54.16
N ARG A 176 -1.47 0.58 53.36
CA ARG A 176 -2.44 -0.46 53.75
C ARG A 176 -2.04 -1.13 55.06
N ASN A 177 -0.79 -1.57 55.18
CA ASN A 177 -0.30 -2.22 56.39
C ASN A 177 -0.35 -1.31 57.61
N HIS A 178 -0.05 -0.02 57.43
CA HIS A 178 -0.14 0.97 58.50
C HIS A 178 -1.59 1.21 58.96
N LEU A 179 -2.54 1.31 58.01
CA LEU A 179 -3.97 1.44 58.30
C LEU A 179 -4.52 0.22 59.04
N VAL A 180 -4.13 -0.99 58.65
CA VAL A 180 -4.52 -2.23 59.34
C VAL A 180 -3.97 -2.26 60.77
N LYS A 181 -2.70 -1.92 60.99
CA LYS A 181 -2.11 -1.86 62.34
C LYS A 181 -2.81 -0.83 63.23
N ASN A 182 -3.09 0.36 62.70
CA ASN A 182 -3.74 1.42 63.46
C ASN A 182 -5.21 1.11 63.77
N SER A 183 -5.96 0.56 62.83
CA SER A 183 -7.35 0.13 63.08
C SER A 183 -7.42 -0.91 64.20
N TRP A 184 -6.52 -1.90 64.21
CA TRP A 184 -6.40 -2.88 65.29
C TRP A 184 -6.09 -2.23 66.65
N SER A 185 -5.16 -1.28 66.68
CA SER A 185 -4.82 -0.51 67.90
C SER A 185 -6.02 0.25 68.45
N VAL A 186 -6.77 0.94 67.59
CA VAL A 186 -7.99 1.68 67.96
C VAL A 186 -9.08 0.73 68.47
N CYS A 187 -9.37 -0.35 67.76
CA CYS A 187 -10.34 -1.36 68.19
C CYS A 187 -9.98 -1.96 69.56
N ARG A 188 -8.70 -2.24 69.81
CA ARG A 188 -8.22 -2.75 71.11
C ARG A 188 -8.43 -1.73 72.23
N LYS A 189 -8.10 -0.46 72.01
CA LYS A 189 -8.32 0.63 72.98
C LYS A 189 -9.80 0.82 73.30
N ILE A 190 -10.68 0.80 72.29
CA ILE A 190 -12.14 0.87 72.49
C ILE A 190 -12.64 -0.32 73.30
N THR A 191 -12.16 -1.52 73.01
CA THR A 191 -12.56 -2.75 73.72
C THR A 191 -12.13 -2.71 75.20
N VAL A 192 -10.90 -2.26 75.47
CA VAL A 192 -10.41 -2.09 76.85
C VAL A 192 -11.21 -1.02 77.57
N GLY A 193 -11.45 0.14 76.95
CA GLY A 193 -12.28 1.21 77.53
C GLY A 193 -13.70 0.75 77.87
N ARG A 194 -14.33 -0.04 77.00
CA ARG A 194 -15.65 -0.65 77.27
C ARG A 194 -15.62 -1.62 78.45
N LYS A 195 -14.57 -2.45 78.58
CA LYS A 195 -14.41 -3.36 79.72
C LYS A 195 -14.23 -2.62 81.04
N VAL A 196 -13.39 -1.57 81.06
CA VAL A 196 -13.16 -0.75 82.25
C VAL A 196 -14.44 -0.02 82.66
N ASN A 197 -15.16 0.57 81.71
CA ASN A 197 -16.43 1.26 81.97
C ASN A 197 -17.48 0.28 82.55
N LYS A 198 -17.55 -0.96 82.04
CA LYS A 198 -18.43 -2.00 82.59
C LYS A 198 -18.11 -2.38 84.05
N ILE A 199 -16.85 -2.26 84.48
CA ILE A 199 -16.39 -2.57 85.85
C ILE A 199 -16.65 -1.40 86.81
N LEU A 200 -16.56 -0.16 86.33
CA LEU A 200 -16.69 1.03 87.18
C LEU A 200 -18.15 1.48 87.40
N TYR A 201 -19.06 1.08 86.51
CA TYR A 201 -20.45 1.59 86.48
C TYR A 201 -21.54 0.49 86.49
N ASN A 202 -21.20 -0.75 86.85
CA ASN A 202 -22.14 -1.81 87.28
C ASN A 202 -21.72 -2.32 88.66
#